data_AF-A0A7C5NQU1-F1
#
_entry.id   AF-A0A7C5NQU1-F1
#
_cell.length_a   1.000
_cell.length_b   1.000
_cell.length_c   1.000
_cell.angle_alpha   90.00
_cell.angle_beta   90.00
_cell.angle_gamma   90.00
#
_symmetry.space_group_name_H-M   'P 1'
#
loop_
_entity.id
_entity.type
_entity.pdbx_description
1 polymer ?
#
loop_
_entity_poly.entity_id
_entity_poly.type
_entity_poly.pdbx_seq_one_letter_code
_entity_poly.pdbx_strand_id
1 'polypeptide(L)'
;MKILKLAVAITIVSMLFSGCTQVVKKDKEYQDIGLKRPTIDAYTLNKIADQIYKNETGGNPKYLMYWSPSENFASLGYGHFIWYPADQPVVFDQTFPDMIQ
;
A
#
# COMPACT_ATOMS: atom_id res chain seq x y z
N MET A 1 2.83 52.42 -11.74
CA MET A 1 3.10 51.53 -10.57
C MET A 1 2.01 50.50 -10.27
N LYS A 2 0.71 50.78 -10.43
CA LYS A 2 -0.37 49.82 -10.11
C LYS A 2 -0.42 48.60 -11.06
N ILE A 3 -0.19 48.83 -12.36
CA ILE A 3 -0.19 47.78 -13.39
C ILE A 3 0.98 46.79 -13.20
N LEU A 4 2.15 47.29 -12.82
CA LEU A 4 3.34 46.46 -12.55
C LEU A 4 3.13 45.55 -11.34
N LYS A 5 2.50 46.05 -10.27
CA LYS A 5 2.17 45.24 -9.08
C LYS A 5 1.14 44.16 -9.40
N LEU A 6 0.17 44.44 -10.27
CA LEU A 6 -0.83 43.48 -10.71
C LEU A 6 -0.20 42.36 -11.56
N ALA A 7 0.70 42.72 -12.48
CA ALA A 7 1.41 41.75 -13.32
C ALA A 7 2.30 40.79 -12.49
N VAL A 8 3.00 41.33 -11.48
CA VAL A 8 3.82 40.54 -10.54
C VAL A 8 2.96 39.61 -9.68
N ALA A 9 1.80 40.08 -9.20
CA ALA A 9 0.88 39.24 -8.44
C ALA A 9 0.34 38.06 -9.27
N ILE A 10 0.01 38.29 -10.55
CA ILE A 10 -0.49 37.23 -11.45
C ILE A 10 0.61 36.19 -11.72
N THR A 11 1.87 36.61 -11.90
CA THR A 11 2.98 35.68 -12.14
C THR A 11 3.27 34.81 -10.90
N ILE A 12 3.25 35.40 -9.70
CA ILE A 12 3.45 34.65 -8.45
C ILE A 12 2.33 33.62 -8.23
N VAL A 13 1.07 33.98 -8.52
CA VAL A 13 -0.06 33.04 -8.41
C VAL A 13 0.05 31.89 -9.41
N SER A 14 0.51 32.15 -10.64
CA SER A 14 0.67 31.10 -11.65
C SER A 14 1.76 30.07 -11.30
N MET A 15 2.80 30.48 -10.57
CA MET A 15 3.87 29.58 -10.12
C MET A 15 3.42 28.63 -9.00
N LEU A 16 2.38 28.98 -8.24
CA LEU A 16 1.87 28.14 -7.14
C LEU A 16 1.06 26.94 -7.62
N PHE A 17 0.57 26.94 -8.87
CA PHE A 17 -0.20 25.82 -9.43
C PHE A 17 0.64 24.84 -10.26
N SER A 18 1.93 25.10 -10.45
CA SER A 18 2.84 24.19 -11.17
C SER A 18 3.51 23.17 -10.24
N GLY A 19 2.73 22.60 -9.31
CA GLY A 19 3.18 21.46 -8.54
C GLY A 19 3.51 20.30 -9.48
N CYS A 20 4.76 19.86 -9.51
CA CYS A 20 5.16 18.68 -10.26
C CYS A 20 4.45 17.45 -9.68
N THR A 21 3.39 16.97 -10.35
CA THR A 21 2.88 15.63 -10.12
C THR A 21 3.95 14.65 -10.61
N GLN A 22 4.68 14.03 -9.69
CA GLN A 22 5.51 12.88 -10.05
C GLN A 22 4.57 11.73 -10.42
N VAL A 23 4.45 11.47 -11.73
CA VAL A 23 3.84 10.24 -12.22
C VAL A 23 4.79 9.12 -11.82
N VAL A 24 4.38 8.30 -10.86
CA VAL A 24 5.10 7.08 -10.48
C VAL A 24 5.19 6.20 -11.73
N LYS A 25 6.37 6.15 -12.35
CA LYS A 25 6.65 5.18 -13.41
C LYS A 25 6.83 3.82 -12.71
N LYS A 26 5.91 2.88 -12.97
CA LYS A 26 6.13 1.50 -12.56
C LYS A 26 7.21 0.92 -13.46
N ASP A 27 8.43 0.80 -12.93
CA ASP A 27 9.60 0.40 -13.73
C ASP A 27 9.62 -1.10 -14.09
N LYS A 28 8.74 -1.91 -13.50
CA LYS A 28 8.61 -3.34 -13.80
C LYS A 28 7.15 -3.77 -13.81
N GLU A 29 6.66 -4.15 -14.98
CA GLU A 29 5.42 -4.91 -15.12
C GLU A 29 5.76 -6.38 -14.85
N TYR A 30 5.26 -6.93 -13.75
CA TYR A 30 5.37 -8.37 -13.48
C TYR A 30 4.51 -9.09 -14.51
N GLN A 31 5.16 -9.82 -15.42
CA GLN A 31 4.47 -10.64 -16.40
C GLN A 31 3.99 -11.91 -15.71
N ASP A 32 2.69 -12.20 -15.82
CA ASP A 32 2.04 -13.43 -15.34
C ASP A 32 2.48 -14.65 -16.20
N ILE A 33 3.78 -14.89 -16.36
CA ILE A 33 4.31 -15.94 -17.24
C ILE A 33 4.01 -17.30 -16.60
N GLY A 34 3.11 -18.07 -17.21
CA GLY A 34 2.78 -19.43 -16.74
C GLY A 34 1.84 -19.50 -15.53
N LEU A 35 1.27 -18.37 -15.08
CA LEU A 35 0.29 -18.38 -14.00
C LEU A 35 -1.06 -18.90 -14.48
N LYS A 36 -1.40 -20.14 -14.10
CA LYS A 36 -2.74 -20.70 -14.29
C LYS A 36 -3.62 -20.31 -13.10
N ARG A 37 -4.48 -19.32 -13.28
CA ARG A 37 -5.48 -18.95 -12.26
C ARG A 37 -6.49 -20.09 -12.10
N PRO A 38 -6.80 -20.53 -10.87
CA PRO A 38 -7.82 -21.55 -10.66
C PRO A 38 -9.21 -20.99 -11.00
N THR A 39 -10.03 -21.81 -11.65
CA THR A 39 -11.46 -21.50 -11.81
C THR A 39 -12.17 -21.90 -10.53
N ILE A 40 -12.62 -20.91 -9.76
CA ILE A 40 -13.34 -21.09 -8.49
C ILE A 40 -14.69 -20.39 -8.60
N ASP A 41 -15.76 -21.07 -8.19
CA ASP A 41 -17.09 -20.46 -8.12
C ASP A 41 -17.19 -19.47 -6.95
N ALA A 42 -18.16 -18.56 -7.01
CA ALA A 42 -18.32 -17.51 -6.01
C ALA A 42 -18.60 -18.04 -4.59
N TYR A 43 -19.26 -19.19 -4.44
CA TYR A 43 -19.53 -19.76 -3.13
C TYR A 43 -18.24 -20.27 -2.50
N THR A 44 -17.47 -21.07 -3.25
CA THR A 44 -16.17 -21.58 -2.79
C THR A 44 -15.20 -20.44 -2.48
N LEU A 45 -15.17 -19.40 -3.31
CA LEU A 45 -14.34 -18.22 -3.07
C LEU A 45 -14.67 -17.56 -1.73
N ASN A 46 -15.95 -17.34 -1.45
CA ASN A 46 -16.39 -16.73 -0.19
C ASN A 46 -16.09 -17.62 1.03
N LYS A 47 -16.18 -18.95 0.88
CA LYS A 47 -15.82 -19.88 1.95
C LYS A 47 -14.32 -19.83 2.26
N ILE A 48 -13.48 -19.79 1.24
CA ILE A 48 -12.03 -19.63 1.43
C ILE A 48 -11.73 -18.29 2.11
N ALA A 49 -12.36 -17.20 1.65
CA ALA A 49 -12.18 -15.87 2.24
C ALA A 49 -12.60 -15.82 3.72
N ASP A 50 -13.74 -16.43 4.09
CA ASP A 50 -14.21 -16.49 5.48
C ASP A 50 -13.26 -17.29 6.37
N GLN A 51 -12.68 -18.38 5.86
CA GLN A 51 -11.68 -19.16 6.60
C GLN A 51 -10.38 -18.39 6.82
N ILE A 52 -9.87 -17.72 5.77
CA ILE A 52 -8.70 -16.85 5.90
C ILE A 52 -9.00 -15.75 6.93
N TYR A 53 -10.14 -15.07 6.80
CA TYR A 53 -10.52 -14.02 7.74
C TYR A 53 -10.59 -14.51 9.19
N LYS A 54 -11.16 -15.70 9.43
CA LYS A 54 -11.20 -16.31 10.77
C LYS A 54 -9.81 -16.69 11.29
N ASN A 55 -8.95 -17.25 10.45
CA ASN A 55 -7.61 -17.65 10.84
C ASN A 55 -6.73 -16.44 11.18
N GLU A 56 -6.80 -15.38 10.38
CA GLU A 56 -5.94 -14.21 10.54
C GLU A 56 -6.45 -13.24 11.62
N THR A 57 -7.77 -13.14 11.82
CA THR A 57 -8.36 -12.11 12.69
C THR A 57 -9.23 -12.64 13.82
N GLY A 58 -9.43 -13.96 13.91
CA GLY A 58 -10.46 -14.55 14.77
C GLY A 58 -11.88 -14.12 14.39
N GLY A 59 -12.08 -13.59 13.17
CA GLY A 59 -13.34 -13.03 12.70
C GLY A 59 -13.62 -11.59 13.17
N ASN A 60 -12.61 -10.88 13.70
CA ASN A 60 -12.77 -9.51 14.19
C ASN A 60 -12.14 -8.48 13.24
N PRO A 61 -12.92 -7.53 12.68
CA PRO A 61 -12.42 -6.59 11.69
C PRO A 61 -11.36 -5.63 12.25
N LYS A 62 -11.32 -5.43 13.58
CA LYS A 62 -10.30 -4.62 14.25
C LYS A 62 -8.88 -5.17 14.04
N TYR A 63 -8.73 -6.47 13.79
CA TYR A 63 -7.43 -7.11 13.62
C TYR A 63 -6.98 -7.23 12.16
N LEU A 64 -7.77 -6.73 11.20
CA LEU A 64 -7.35 -6.61 9.80
C LEU A 64 -6.16 -5.65 9.62
N MET A 65 -6.17 -4.58 10.42
CA MET A 65 -5.06 -3.63 10.53
C MET A 65 -4.91 -3.28 12.00
N TYR A 66 -3.85 -3.79 12.61
CA TYR A 66 -3.64 -3.69 14.05
C TYR A 66 -2.27 -3.08 14.34
N TRP A 67 -2.26 -2.08 15.23
CA TRP A 67 -1.02 -1.54 15.78
C TRP A 67 -0.91 -2.02 17.21
N SER A 68 -0.02 -2.98 17.44
CA SER A 68 0.23 -3.46 18.80
C SER A 68 0.90 -2.36 19.63
N PRO A 69 0.48 -2.11 20.88
CA PRO A 69 1.21 -1.22 21.78
C PRO A 69 2.65 -1.67 22.06
N SER A 70 2.97 -2.94 21.79
CA SER A 70 4.31 -3.51 21.96
C SER A 70 5.19 -3.40 20.71
N GLU A 71 4.70 -2.84 19.61
CA GLU A 71 5.39 -2.78 18.32
C GLU A 71 5.45 -1.36 17.77
N ASN A 72 6.54 -1.03 17.08
CA ASN A 72 6.75 0.27 16.43
C ASN A 72 6.28 0.29 14.96
N PHE A 73 5.58 -0.76 14.51
CA PHE A 73 5.06 -0.93 13.16
C PHE A 73 3.60 -1.40 13.20
N ALA A 74 2.89 -1.23 12.08
CA ALA A 74 1.55 -1.76 11.92
C ALA A 74 1.59 -3.17 11.31
N SER A 75 0.73 -4.05 11.82
CA SER A 75 0.47 -5.39 11.28
C SER A 75 -0.72 -5.36 10.32
N LEU A 76 -0.52 -5.83 9.09
CA LEU A 76 -1.53 -5.85 8.02
C LEU A 76 -2.01 -7.30 7.76
N GLY A 77 -3.07 -7.69 8.47
CA GLY A 77 -3.50 -9.06 8.77
C GLY A 77 -4.05 -9.94 7.64
N TYR A 78 -3.53 -9.85 6.42
CA TYR A 78 -3.83 -10.85 5.36
C TYR A 78 -2.58 -11.53 4.76
N GLY A 79 -1.39 -11.02 5.06
CA GLY A 79 -0.14 -11.62 4.58
C GLY A 79 1.04 -11.33 5.49
N HIS A 80 0.77 -11.07 6.77
CA HIS A 80 1.77 -10.67 7.76
C HIS A 80 2.70 -9.55 7.26
N PHE A 81 2.17 -8.63 6.45
CA PHE A 81 2.97 -7.50 5.97
C PHE A 81 3.19 -6.54 7.12
N ILE A 82 4.47 -6.21 7.34
CA ILE A 82 4.90 -5.23 8.32
C ILE A 82 5.27 -3.94 7.59
N TRP A 83 4.62 -2.84 7.95
CA TRP A 83 5.03 -1.52 7.46
C TRP A 83 5.96 -0.87 8.47
N TYR A 84 7.24 -0.76 8.12
CA TYR A 84 8.23 -0.04 8.93
C TYR A 84 8.19 1.46 8.63
N PRO A 85 8.08 2.32 9.65
CA PRO A 85 8.28 3.75 9.48
C PRO A 85 9.71 4.06 9.00
N ALA A 86 9.89 5.23 8.39
CA ALA A 86 11.22 5.71 8.01
C ALA A 86 12.15 5.75 9.23
N ASP A 87 13.43 5.43 9.00
CA ASP A 87 14.50 5.46 10.00
C ASP A 87 14.31 4.52 11.21
N GLN A 88 13.41 3.53 11.11
CA GLN A 88 13.26 2.47 12.12
C GLN A 88 14.12 1.24 11.78
N PRO A 89 14.69 0.56 12.79
CA PRO A 89 15.40 -0.68 12.58
C PRO A 89 14.43 -1.79 12.12
N VAL A 90 14.81 -2.48 11.05
CA VAL A 90 14.12 -3.69 10.58
C VAL A 90 14.62 -4.88 11.41
N VAL A 91 13.72 -5.54 12.13
CA VAL A 91 14.06 -6.64 13.05
C VAL A 91 13.58 -8.01 12.57
N PHE A 92 12.72 -8.04 11.55
CA PHE A 92 12.22 -9.26 10.92
C PHE A 92 12.81 -9.41 9.51
N ASP A 93 13.21 -10.63 9.17
CA ASP A 93 13.65 -10.98 7.82
C ASP A 93 12.48 -10.91 6.85
N GLN A 94 12.71 -10.31 5.68
CA GLN A 94 11.72 -10.29 4.62
C GLN A 94 11.73 -11.64 3.89
N THR A 95 10.59 -12.34 3.90
CA THR A 95 10.43 -13.64 3.23
C THR A 95 10.02 -13.52 1.77
N PHE A 96 9.63 -12.33 1.33
CA PHE A 96 9.38 -12.03 -0.08
C PHE A 96 10.64 -11.42 -0.73
N PRO A 97 11.00 -11.84 -1.96
CA PRO A 97 10.24 -12.70 -2.85
C PRO A 97 10.48 -14.22 -2.68
N ASP A 98 11.38 -14.65 -1.81
CA ASP A 98 11.81 -16.05 -1.68
C ASP A 98 10.65 -17.05 -1.48
N MET A 99 9.56 -16.63 -0.83
CA MET A 99 8.35 -17.46 -0.65
C MET A 99 7.68 -17.90 -1.97
N ILE A 100 7.85 -17.13 -3.05
CA ILE A 100 7.18 -17.35 -4.35
C ILE A 100 8.13 -17.74 -5.48
N GLN A 101 9.42 -17.96 -5.21
CA GLN A 101 10.45 -18.27 -6.21
C GLN A 101 10.86 -19.74 -6.22
#